data_AF-X0XX58-F1
#
_entry.id   AF-X0XX58-F1
#
_cell.length_a   1.000
_cell.length_b   1.000
_cell.length_c   1.000
_cell.angle_alpha   90.00
_cell.angle_beta   90.00
_cell.angle_gamma   90.00
#
_symmetry.space_group_name_H-M   'P 1'
#
loop_
_entity.id
_entity.type
_entity.pdbx_description
1 polymer ?
#
loop_
_entity_poly.entity_id
_entity_poly.type
_entity_poly.pdbx_seq_one_letter_code
_entity_poly.pdbx_strand_id
1 'polypeptide(L)'
;MSSAKIKGEKVDMSNSFRENINKNLGLIFIIFMCIIIILFINLQIKVNNLSLQAEKYIENVNLKNEEIINKVESLSRQTEKYIESTNLQNEKIASRIEDLSNEVKKISQVKISRDQFTEIYMQLQELTGMISNEVKREYYITKTVGIISKNNSTLNSKSIYEISKTIYEESIRYNFNPLLITAIIKTESNFDPEAVSDSYAYGLCQVRRFIAPELAENVGIKWEGAEKTLFDPIKNIKIG
;
A
#
# COMPACT_ATOMS: atom_id res chain seq x y z
N MET A 1 -138.67 -88.17 15.71
CA MET A 1 -139.15 -86.79 15.95
C MET A 1 -138.04 -85.81 15.60
N SER A 2 -138.45 -84.67 15.02
CA SER A 2 -137.64 -83.60 14.42
C SER A 2 -136.79 -82.77 15.41
N SER A 3 -135.64 -82.27 14.94
CA SER A 3 -135.14 -80.86 15.04
C SER A 3 -133.61 -80.86 14.77
N ALA A 4 -133.05 -80.33 13.67
CA ALA A 4 -133.00 -78.97 13.10
C ALA A 4 -132.00 -78.00 13.76
N LYS A 5 -131.00 -77.60 12.94
CA LYS A 5 -130.28 -76.30 12.87
C LYS A 5 -129.19 -76.01 13.95
N ILE A 6 -128.06 -75.32 13.72
CA ILE A 6 -127.60 -74.33 12.71
C ILE A 6 -126.05 -74.22 12.71
N LYS A 7 -125.52 -73.80 11.55
CA LYS A 7 -124.17 -73.29 11.22
C LYS A 7 -123.51 -72.34 12.23
N GLY A 8 -122.17 -72.30 12.21
CA GLY A 8 -121.38 -71.14 12.64
C GLY A 8 -119.90 -71.25 12.27
N GLU A 9 -119.51 -70.66 11.13
CA GLU A 9 -118.12 -70.35 10.79
C GLU A 9 -117.46 -69.54 11.93
N LYS A 10 -116.32 -70.00 12.45
CA LYS A 10 -115.38 -69.12 13.17
C LYS A 10 -114.26 -68.74 12.22
N VAL A 11 -114.50 -67.64 11.52
CA VAL A 11 -113.48 -66.86 10.83
C VAL A 11 -112.51 -66.28 11.87
N ASP A 12 -111.28 -66.81 11.87
CA ASP A 12 -110.04 -66.05 11.70
C ASP A 12 -109.75 -64.78 12.55
N MET A 13 -109.92 -64.85 13.88
CA MET A 13 -109.55 -63.72 14.77
C MET A 13 -108.17 -63.87 15.45
N SER A 14 -107.69 -65.10 15.64
CA SER A 14 -106.38 -65.36 16.28
C SER A 14 -105.19 -65.25 15.33
N ASN A 15 -105.36 -65.58 14.04
CA ASN A 15 -104.28 -65.39 13.06
C ASN A 15 -104.14 -63.91 12.71
N SER A 16 -105.25 -63.19 12.51
CA SER A 16 -105.28 -61.75 12.25
C SER A 16 -104.51 -60.93 13.30
N PHE A 17 -104.70 -61.17 14.60
CA PHE A 17 -104.01 -60.43 15.66
C PHE A 17 -102.50 -60.75 15.72
N ARG A 18 -102.13 -62.03 15.55
CA ARG A 18 -100.73 -62.49 15.53
C ARG A 18 -99.98 -62.00 14.28
N GLU A 19 -100.68 -61.91 13.15
CA GLU A 19 -100.17 -61.40 11.89
C GLU A 19 -99.96 -59.88 11.93
N ASN A 20 -100.83 -59.13 12.61
CA ASN A 20 -100.68 -57.69 12.80
C ASN A 20 -99.48 -57.33 13.70
N ILE A 21 -99.25 -58.09 14.78
CA ILE A 21 -98.09 -57.92 15.66
C ILE A 21 -96.77 -58.24 14.93
N ASN A 22 -96.72 -59.33 14.15
CA ASN A 22 -95.54 -59.68 13.35
C ASN A 22 -95.26 -58.64 12.23
N LYS A 23 -96.30 -58.10 11.59
CA LYS A 23 -96.15 -57.00 10.61
C LYS A 23 -95.62 -55.73 11.27
N ASN A 24 -96.07 -55.38 12.47
CA ASN A 24 -95.61 -54.19 13.20
C ASN A 24 -94.17 -54.33 13.71
N LEU A 25 -93.78 -55.53 14.19
CA LEU A 25 -92.37 -55.87 14.51
C LEU A 25 -91.47 -55.82 13.27
N GLY A 26 -91.94 -56.33 12.14
CA GLY A 26 -91.25 -56.22 10.85
C GLY A 26 -91.06 -54.77 10.42
N LEU A 27 -92.06 -53.91 10.61
CA LEU A 27 -91.99 -52.48 10.33
C LEU A 27 -90.95 -51.78 11.22
N ILE A 28 -90.92 -52.08 12.52
CA ILE A 28 -89.92 -51.57 13.48
C ILE A 28 -88.51 -51.97 13.07
N PHE A 29 -88.32 -53.22 12.65
CA PHE A 29 -87.03 -53.72 12.16
C PHE A 29 -86.58 -53.01 10.88
N ILE A 30 -87.51 -52.75 9.94
CA ILE A 30 -87.23 -51.98 8.72
C ILE A 30 -86.82 -50.55 9.07
N ILE A 31 -87.53 -49.88 9.99
CA ILE A 31 -87.20 -48.52 10.44
C ILE A 31 -85.81 -48.49 11.11
N PHE A 32 -85.51 -49.46 11.96
CA PHE A 32 -84.19 -49.59 12.59
C PHE A 32 -83.07 -49.79 11.55
N MET A 33 -83.30 -50.62 10.53
CA MET A 33 -82.37 -50.80 9.41
C MET A 33 -82.20 -49.52 8.59
N CYS A 34 -83.26 -48.77 8.33
CA CYS A 34 -83.18 -47.47 7.67
C CYS A 34 -82.32 -46.47 8.48
N ILE A 35 -82.47 -46.43 9.81
CA ILE A 35 -81.67 -45.59 10.69
C ILE A 35 -80.18 -45.98 10.63
N ILE A 36 -79.88 -47.28 10.65
CA ILE A 36 -78.50 -47.79 10.50
C ILE A 36 -77.91 -47.38 9.14
N ILE A 37 -78.69 -47.51 8.07
CA ILE A 37 -78.25 -47.11 6.72
C ILE A 37 -77.95 -45.61 6.66
N ILE A 38 -78.79 -44.76 7.25
CA ILE A 38 -78.56 -43.31 7.31
C ILE A 38 -77.30 -42.97 8.11
N LEU A 39 -77.10 -43.64 9.25
CA LEU A 39 -75.87 -43.50 10.06
C LEU A 39 -74.63 -43.93 9.28
N PHE A 40 -74.71 -45.04 8.55
CA PHE A 40 -73.63 -45.56 7.72
C PHE A 40 -73.29 -44.61 6.58
N ILE A 41 -74.30 -44.09 5.86
CA ILE A 41 -74.12 -43.10 4.80
C ILE A 41 -73.47 -41.82 5.35
N ASN A 42 -73.94 -41.31 6.49
CA ASN A 42 -73.34 -40.13 7.14
C ASN A 42 -71.89 -40.38 7.56
N LEU A 43 -71.58 -41.57 8.08
CA LEU A 43 -70.22 -41.97 8.39
C LEU A 43 -69.35 -42.01 7.11
N GLN A 44 -69.86 -42.59 6.04
CA GLN A 44 -69.18 -42.68 4.74
C GLN A 44 -68.87 -41.28 4.18
N ILE A 45 -69.82 -40.34 4.24
CA ILE A 45 -69.64 -38.95 3.80
C ILE A 45 -68.54 -38.28 4.64
N LYS A 46 -68.56 -38.47 5.97
CA LYS A 46 -67.56 -37.89 6.87
C LYS A 46 -66.17 -38.44 6.59
N VAL A 47 -66.05 -39.76 6.37
CA VAL A 47 -64.80 -40.43 6.00
C VAL A 47 -64.29 -39.89 4.66
N ASN A 48 -65.16 -39.75 3.65
CA ASN A 48 -64.78 -39.23 2.34
C ASN A 48 -64.30 -37.77 2.40
N ASN A 49 -64.98 -36.92 3.17
CA ASN A 49 -64.55 -35.54 3.38
C ASN A 49 -63.20 -35.46 4.10
N LEU A 50 -62.96 -36.34 5.08
CA LEU A 50 -61.68 -36.42 5.78
C LEU A 50 -60.55 -36.90 4.85
N SER A 51 -60.85 -37.86 3.96
CA SER A 51 -59.93 -38.32 2.92
C SER A 51 -59.54 -37.18 1.97
N LEU A 52 -60.52 -36.42 1.48
CA LEU A 52 -60.27 -35.26 0.61
C LEU A 52 -59.41 -34.18 1.30
N GLN A 53 -59.61 -33.95 2.61
CA GLN A 53 -58.76 -33.03 3.38
C GLN A 53 -57.33 -33.56 3.51
N ALA A 54 -57.17 -34.87 3.76
CA ALA A 54 -55.87 -35.52 3.84
C ALA A 54 -55.12 -35.44 2.49
N GLU A 55 -55.80 -35.69 1.38
CA GLU A 55 -55.23 -35.57 0.02
C GLU A 55 -54.74 -34.15 -0.26
N LYS A 56 -55.54 -33.13 0.04
CA LYS A 56 -55.13 -31.72 -0.10
C LYS A 56 -53.92 -31.36 0.76
N TYR A 57 -53.85 -31.90 1.98
CA TYR A 57 -52.70 -31.70 2.85
C TYR A 57 -51.44 -32.35 2.27
N ILE A 58 -51.54 -33.59 1.77
CA ILE A 58 -50.45 -34.31 1.12
C ILE A 58 -49.97 -33.56 -0.13
N GLU A 59 -50.89 -33.06 -0.96
CA GLU A 59 -50.55 -32.29 -2.16
C GLU A 59 -49.78 -31.00 -1.82
N ASN A 60 -50.23 -30.25 -0.81
CA ASN A 60 -49.52 -29.05 -0.34
C ASN A 60 -48.10 -29.38 0.17
N VAL A 61 -47.98 -30.45 0.98
CA VAL A 61 -46.66 -30.91 1.46
C VAL A 61 -45.76 -31.31 0.30
N ASN A 62 -46.29 -31.98 -0.72
CA ASN A 62 -45.51 -32.36 -1.91
C ASN A 62 -45.04 -31.15 -2.71
N LEU A 63 -45.91 -30.16 -2.94
CA LEU A 63 -45.53 -28.90 -3.62
C LEU A 63 -44.44 -28.15 -2.85
N LYS A 64 -44.56 -28.09 -1.51
CA LYS A 64 -43.55 -27.45 -0.66
C LYS A 64 -42.22 -28.21 -0.67
N ASN A 65 -42.26 -29.54 -0.70
CA ASN A 65 -41.07 -30.37 -0.83
C ASN A 65 -40.38 -30.16 -2.18
N GLU A 66 -41.15 -30.04 -3.27
CA GLU A 66 -40.62 -29.75 -4.61
C GLU A 66 -39.94 -28.37 -4.64
N GLU A 67 -40.54 -27.34 -4.02
CA GLU A 67 -39.91 -26.02 -3.87
C GLU A 67 -38.59 -26.10 -3.09
N ILE A 68 -38.56 -26.87 -1.99
CA ILE A 68 -37.34 -27.09 -1.20
C ILE A 68 -36.26 -27.78 -2.05
N ILE A 69 -36.62 -28.82 -2.81
CA ILE A 69 -35.69 -29.55 -3.69
C ILE A 69 -35.09 -28.60 -4.73
N ASN A 70 -35.91 -27.80 -5.40
CA ASN A 70 -35.44 -26.82 -6.39
C ASN A 70 -34.50 -25.80 -5.76
N LYS A 71 -34.80 -25.33 -4.55
CA LYS A 71 -33.92 -24.40 -3.82
C LYS A 71 -32.59 -25.05 -3.45
N VAL A 72 -32.62 -26.29 -2.94
CA VAL A 72 -31.41 -27.07 -2.61
C VAL A 72 -30.55 -27.29 -3.86
N GLU A 73 -31.15 -27.63 -4.99
CA GLU A 73 -30.42 -27.83 -6.25
C GLU A 73 -29.78 -26.51 -6.73
N SER A 74 -30.51 -25.40 -6.63
CA SER A 74 -29.97 -24.08 -6.99
C SER A 74 -28.78 -23.67 -6.12
N LEU A 75 -28.84 -23.95 -4.81
CA LEU A 75 -27.76 -23.69 -3.86
C LEU A 75 -26.55 -24.60 -4.12
N SER A 76 -26.79 -25.86 -4.48
CA SER A 76 -25.72 -26.79 -4.87
C SER A 76 -24.96 -26.26 -6.08
N ARG A 77 -25.67 -25.83 -7.13
CA ARG A 77 -25.05 -25.23 -8.34
C ARG A 77 -24.27 -23.96 -8.02
N GLN A 78 -24.75 -23.11 -7.11
CA GLN A 78 -24.01 -21.91 -6.69
C GLN A 78 -22.73 -22.28 -5.93
N THR A 79 -22.81 -23.29 -5.06
CA THR A 79 -21.67 -23.78 -4.28
C THR A 79 -20.59 -24.36 -5.19
N GLU A 80 -20.97 -25.15 -6.18
CA GLU A 80 -20.06 -25.69 -7.19
C GLU A 80 -19.32 -24.59 -7.96
N LYS A 81 -20.05 -23.56 -8.42
CA LYS A 81 -19.43 -22.40 -9.09
C LYS A 81 -18.46 -21.65 -8.19
N TYR A 82 -18.79 -21.50 -6.92
CA TYR A 82 -17.90 -20.83 -5.95
C TYR A 82 -16.62 -21.64 -5.73
N ILE A 83 -16.75 -22.97 -5.57
CA ILE A 83 -15.60 -23.89 -5.43
C ILE A 83 -14.72 -23.82 -6.69
N GLU A 84 -15.31 -23.88 -7.88
CA GLU A 84 -14.56 -23.79 -9.14
C GLU A 84 -13.80 -22.46 -9.27
N SER A 85 -14.46 -21.34 -8.95
CA SER A 85 -13.80 -20.03 -8.99
C SER A 85 -12.64 -19.91 -7.99
N THR A 86 -12.79 -20.53 -6.81
CA THR A 86 -11.76 -20.55 -5.76
C THR A 86 -10.57 -21.41 -6.20
N ASN A 87 -10.83 -22.57 -6.80
CA ASN A 87 -9.77 -23.44 -7.32
C ASN A 87 -8.97 -22.75 -8.42
N LEU A 88 -9.64 -22.07 -9.36
CA LEU A 88 -8.98 -21.31 -10.41
C LEU A 88 -8.13 -20.15 -9.84
N GLN A 89 -8.60 -19.49 -8.78
CA GLN A 89 -7.80 -18.47 -8.09
C GLN A 89 -6.57 -19.07 -7.40
N ASN A 90 -6.73 -20.22 -6.75
CA ASN A 90 -5.62 -20.92 -6.10
C ASN A 90 -4.55 -21.36 -7.10
N GLU A 91 -4.93 -21.87 -8.27
CA GLU A 91 -3.99 -22.19 -9.35
C GLU A 91 -3.20 -20.96 -9.82
N LYS A 92 -3.88 -19.81 -9.99
CA LYS A 92 -3.22 -18.54 -10.34
C LYS A 92 -2.27 -18.04 -9.26
N ILE A 93 -2.61 -18.23 -7.99
CA ILE A 93 -1.74 -17.87 -6.87
C ILE A 93 -0.49 -18.77 -6.87
N ALA A 94 -0.68 -20.08 -7.06
CA ALA A 94 0.43 -21.02 -7.12
C ALA A 94 1.42 -20.67 -8.25
N SER A 95 0.93 -20.33 -9.44
CA SER A 95 1.81 -19.92 -10.54
C SER A 95 2.58 -18.63 -10.22
N ARG A 96 1.94 -17.63 -9.61
CA ARG A 96 2.60 -16.38 -9.20
C ARG A 96 3.65 -16.60 -8.11
N ILE A 97 3.40 -17.52 -7.18
CA ILE A 97 4.38 -17.87 -6.13
C ILE A 97 5.62 -18.51 -6.76
N GLU A 98 5.44 -19.37 -7.76
CA GLU A 98 6.55 -19.98 -8.50
C GLU A 98 7.37 -18.93 -9.27
N ASP A 99 6.70 -17.99 -9.95
CA ASP A 99 7.37 -16.88 -10.64
C ASP A 99 8.19 -16.03 -9.66
N LEU A 100 7.59 -15.65 -8.53
CA LEU A 100 8.25 -14.86 -7.50
C LEU A 100 9.42 -15.61 -6.86
N SER A 101 9.28 -16.92 -6.62
CA SER A 101 10.36 -17.78 -6.13
C SER A 101 11.56 -17.75 -7.08
N ASN A 102 11.30 -17.82 -8.39
CA ASN A 102 12.33 -17.74 -9.42
C ASN A 102 12.98 -16.35 -9.51
N GLU A 103 12.23 -15.26 -9.33
CA GLU A 103 12.79 -13.91 -9.20
C GLU A 103 13.65 -13.75 -7.95
N VAL A 104 13.17 -14.18 -6.78
CA VAL A 104 13.93 -14.15 -5.53
C VAL A 104 15.22 -14.97 -5.66
N LYS A 105 15.17 -16.12 -6.34
CA LYS A 105 16.36 -16.92 -6.66
C LYS A 105 17.34 -16.17 -7.55
N LYS A 106 16.88 -15.43 -8.58
CA LYS A 106 17.74 -14.57 -9.39
C LYS A 106 18.36 -13.44 -8.57
N ILE A 107 17.57 -12.74 -7.76
CA ILE A 107 18.04 -11.63 -6.91
C ILE A 107 19.08 -12.13 -5.90
N SER A 108 18.88 -13.30 -5.29
CA SER A 108 19.84 -13.90 -4.36
C SER A 108 21.13 -14.41 -5.03
N GLN A 109 21.10 -14.65 -6.35
CA GLN A 109 22.27 -14.95 -7.17
C GLN A 109 23.04 -13.69 -7.61
N VAL A 110 22.40 -12.51 -7.62
CA VAL A 110 23.08 -11.20 -7.73
C VAL A 110 23.80 -10.91 -6.41
N LYS A 111 24.80 -11.73 -6.08
CA LYS A 111 25.82 -11.37 -5.10
C LYS A 111 26.79 -10.45 -5.84
N ILE A 112 26.93 -9.20 -5.37
CA ILE A 112 28.01 -8.30 -5.80
C ILE A 112 29.30 -9.13 -5.76
N SER A 113 29.94 -9.32 -6.90
CA SER A 113 31.18 -10.09 -6.94
C SER A 113 32.22 -9.37 -6.07
N ARG A 114 33.19 -10.10 -5.51
CA ARG A 114 34.27 -9.49 -4.72
C ARG A 114 34.93 -8.32 -5.48
N ASP A 115 35.03 -8.45 -6.79
CA ASP A 115 35.65 -7.46 -7.66
C ASP A 115 34.77 -6.20 -7.80
N GLN A 116 33.45 -6.36 -7.97
CA GLN A 116 32.51 -5.22 -7.96
C GLN A 116 32.47 -4.51 -6.59
N PHE A 117 32.56 -5.27 -5.49
CA PHE A 117 32.64 -4.68 -4.14
C PHE A 117 33.94 -3.89 -3.96
N THR A 118 35.06 -4.41 -4.47
CA THR A 118 36.36 -3.73 -4.44
C THR A 118 36.34 -2.43 -5.25
N GLU A 119 35.72 -2.45 -6.43
CA GLU A 119 35.55 -1.26 -7.27
C GLU A 119 34.71 -0.18 -6.56
N ILE A 120 33.56 -0.57 -5.99
CA ILE A 120 32.70 0.33 -5.20
C ILE A 120 33.49 0.92 -4.02
N TYR A 121 34.28 0.11 -3.31
CA TYR A 121 35.08 0.55 -2.18
C TYR A 121 36.16 1.57 -2.59
N MET A 122 36.87 1.34 -3.71
CA MET A 122 37.85 2.30 -4.23
C MET A 122 37.21 3.63 -4.63
N GLN A 123 36.06 3.59 -5.31
CA GLN A 123 35.30 4.79 -5.67
C GLN A 123 34.84 5.57 -4.44
N LEU A 124 34.38 4.87 -3.39
CA LEU A 124 34.00 5.49 -2.11
C LEU A 124 35.21 6.13 -1.41
N GLN A 125 36.38 5.51 -1.47
CA GLN A 125 37.60 6.05 -0.87
C GLN A 125 38.12 7.29 -1.61
N GLU A 126 38.07 7.29 -2.94
CA GLU A 126 38.39 8.44 -3.79
C GLU A 126 37.42 9.61 -3.53
N LEU A 127 36.11 9.32 -3.51
CA LEU A 127 35.08 10.32 -3.21
C LEU A 127 35.24 10.91 -1.80
N THR A 128 35.55 10.08 -0.80
CA THR A 128 35.83 10.55 0.57
C THR A 128 37.07 11.45 0.61
N GLY A 129 38.11 11.11 -0.15
CA GLY A 129 39.30 11.95 -0.34
C GLY A 129 38.96 13.31 -0.96
N MET A 130 38.16 13.33 -2.03
CA MET A 130 37.71 14.54 -2.72
C MET A 130 36.84 15.44 -1.82
N ILE A 131 35.87 14.86 -1.10
CA ILE A 131 35.03 15.58 -0.13
C ILE A 131 35.90 16.20 0.96
N SER A 132 36.93 15.50 1.44
CA SER A 132 37.82 16.05 2.48
C SER A 132 38.62 17.27 2.01
N ASN A 133 39.02 17.32 0.73
CA ASN A 133 39.78 18.42 0.17
C ASN A 133 38.91 19.64 -0.15
N GLU A 134 37.70 19.43 -0.69
CA GLU A 134 36.75 20.54 -0.93
C GLU A 134 36.27 21.15 0.39
N VAL A 135 35.99 20.32 1.41
CA VAL A 135 35.63 20.82 2.75
C VAL A 135 36.78 21.60 3.40
N LYS A 136 38.03 21.14 3.25
CA LYS A 136 39.20 21.90 3.72
C LYS A 136 39.36 23.22 2.97
N ARG A 137 39.20 23.21 1.65
CA ARG A 137 39.23 24.42 0.81
C ARG A 137 38.21 25.44 1.29
N GLU A 138 36.96 25.03 1.42
CA GLU A 138 35.87 25.92 1.84
C GLU A 138 36.09 26.44 3.27
N TYR A 139 36.59 25.60 4.18
CA TYR A 139 36.96 26.00 5.54
C TYR A 139 38.00 27.14 5.53
N TYR A 140 39.10 26.99 4.80
CA TYR A 140 40.17 27.99 4.78
C TYR A 140 39.70 29.29 4.12
N ILE A 141 39.03 29.22 2.97
CA ILE A 141 38.52 30.40 2.28
C ILE A 141 37.54 31.16 3.19
N THR A 142 36.58 30.46 3.80
CA THR A 142 35.60 31.08 4.70
C THR A 142 36.26 31.74 5.92
N LYS A 143 37.27 31.10 6.51
CA LYS A 143 38.03 31.68 7.63
C LYS A 143 38.77 32.94 7.20
N THR A 144 39.44 32.93 6.06
CA THR A 144 40.15 34.10 5.52
C THR A 144 39.20 35.23 5.18
N VAL A 145 38.04 34.96 4.55
CA VAL A 145 36.97 35.95 4.31
C VAL A 145 36.57 36.64 5.61
N GLY A 146 36.34 35.87 6.66
CA GLY A 146 35.95 36.40 7.97
C GLY A 146 37.04 37.23 8.66
N ILE A 147 38.32 36.96 8.38
CA ILE A 147 39.44 37.75 8.89
C ILE A 147 39.56 39.07 8.11
N ILE A 148 39.55 39.02 6.78
CA ILE A 148 39.67 40.20 5.92
C ILE A 148 38.51 41.16 6.19
N SER A 149 37.27 40.65 6.21
CA SER A 149 36.07 41.48 6.43
C SER A 149 36.06 42.21 7.77
N LYS A 150 36.76 41.70 8.80
CA LYS A 150 36.90 42.37 10.10
C LYS A 150 37.99 43.43 10.13
N ASN A 151 38.97 43.31 9.25
CA ASN A 151 40.21 44.08 9.29
C ASN A 151 40.29 45.16 8.19
N ASN A 152 39.53 45.01 7.11
CA ASN A 152 39.41 45.98 6.04
C ASN A 152 37.93 46.16 5.65
N SER A 153 37.39 47.37 5.88
CA SER A 153 36.01 47.73 5.59
C SER A 153 35.79 48.37 4.21
N THR A 154 36.86 48.62 3.44
CA THR A 154 36.78 49.27 2.12
C THR A 154 36.61 48.27 0.99
N LEU A 155 37.05 47.03 1.17
CA LEU A 155 36.88 45.95 0.19
C LEU A 155 35.44 45.46 0.14
N ASN A 156 34.92 45.29 -1.08
CA ASN A 156 33.62 44.65 -1.30
C ASN A 156 33.73 43.11 -1.15
N SER A 157 32.59 42.45 -0.93
CA SER A 157 32.54 41.01 -0.67
C SER A 157 33.14 40.15 -1.79
N LYS A 158 33.01 40.58 -3.06
CA LYS A 158 33.59 39.87 -4.20
C LYS A 158 35.11 39.92 -4.15
N SER A 159 35.69 41.11 -3.95
CA SER A 159 37.14 41.28 -3.79
C SER A 159 37.69 40.50 -2.60
N ILE A 160 36.99 40.49 -1.46
CA ILE A 160 37.36 39.71 -0.28
C ILE A 160 37.42 38.22 -0.59
N TYR A 161 36.42 37.69 -1.30
CA TYR A 161 36.39 36.29 -1.69
C TYR A 161 37.52 35.93 -2.66
N GLU A 162 37.74 36.73 -3.71
CA GLU A 162 38.81 36.49 -4.69
C GLU A 162 40.20 36.54 -4.05
N ILE A 163 40.44 37.47 -3.12
CA ILE A 163 41.67 37.53 -2.32
C ILE A 163 41.81 36.26 -1.47
N SER A 164 40.76 35.87 -0.73
CA SER A 164 40.78 34.69 0.14
C SER A 164 41.04 33.40 -0.64
N LYS A 165 40.41 33.27 -1.80
CA LYS A 165 40.60 32.16 -2.73
C LYS A 165 42.03 32.13 -3.28
N THR A 166 42.57 33.28 -3.70
CA THR A 166 43.94 33.38 -4.20
C THR A 166 44.97 33.04 -3.12
N ILE A 167 44.76 33.51 -1.88
CA ILE A 167 45.59 33.13 -0.73
C ILE A 167 45.59 31.61 -0.56
N TYR A 168 44.42 30.96 -0.59
CA TYR A 168 44.34 29.50 -0.49
C TYR A 168 45.09 28.81 -1.63
N GLU A 169 44.84 29.18 -2.87
CA GLU A 169 45.42 28.54 -4.05
C GLU A 169 46.94 28.65 -4.10
N GLU A 170 47.50 29.84 -3.85
CA GLU A 170 48.95 30.05 -3.84
C GLU A 170 49.59 29.41 -2.60
N SER A 171 48.93 29.43 -1.44
CA SER A 171 49.41 28.72 -0.25
C SER A 171 49.56 27.22 -0.51
N ILE A 172 48.55 26.58 -1.11
CA ILE A 172 48.61 25.16 -1.45
C ILE A 172 49.67 24.89 -2.52
N ARG A 173 49.80 25.76 -3.54
CA ARG A 173 50.83 25.61 -4.59
C ARG A 173 52.24 25.54 -4.00
N TYR A 174 52.54 26.39 -3.02
CA TYR A 174 53.85 26.45 -2.36
C TYR A 174 53.92 25.64 -1.05
N ASN A 175 52.92 24.81 -0.77
CA ASN A 175 52.86 23.93 0.40
C ASN A 175 52.93 24.67 1.76
N PHE A 176 52.31 25.86 1.84
CA PHE A 176 52.12 26.65 3.05
C PHE A 176 50.71 26.48 3.64
N ASN A 177 50.55 26.80 4.94
CA ASN A 177 49.25 26.88 5.58
C ASN A 177 48.52 28.17 5.15
N PRO A 178 47.29 28.12 4.60
CA PRO A 178 46.56 29.31 4.16
C PRO A 178 46.31 30.36 5.26
N LEU A 179 46.14 29.95 6.52
CA LEU A 179 45.97 30.88 7.64
C LEU A 179 47.28 31.54 8.04
N LEU A 180 48.42 30.90 7.80
CA LEU A 180 49.73 31.53 7.99
C LEU A 180 49.92 32.67 6.99
N ILE A 181 49.67 32.42 5.70
CA ILE A 181 49.77 33.47 4.66
C ILE A 181 48.75 34.59 4.92
N THR A 182 47.53 34.25 5.33
CA THR A 182 46.52 35.23 5.75
C THR A 182 47.04 36.11 6.90
N ALA A 183 47.71 35.52 7.90
CA ALA A 183 48.26 36.26 9.03
C ALA A 183 49.43 37.16 8.63
N ILE A 184 50.28 36.71 7.71
CA ILE A 184 51.37 37.52 7.15
C ILE A 184 50.79 38.76 6.45
N ILE A 185 49.86 38.58 5.50
CA ILE A 185 49.22 39.70 4.78
C ILE A 185 48.54 40.68 5.75
N LYS A 186 47.90 40.16 6.82
CA LYS A 186 47.34 41.01 7.87
C LYS A 186 48.41 41.88 8.54
N THR A 187 49.57 41.31 8.85
CA THR A 187 50.67 42.04 9.49
C THR A 187 51.32 43.04 8.53
N GLU A 188 51.47 42.67 7.26
CA GLU A 188 52.16 43.48 6.24
C GLU A 188 51.34 44.70 5.80
N SER A 189 50.04 44.54 5.57
CA SER A 189 49.21 45.64 5.03
C SER A 189 47.85 45.80 5.71
N ASN A 190 47.52 44.95 6.69
CA ASN A 190 46.16 44.84 7.23
C ASN A 190 45.09 44.70 6.12
N PHE A 191 45.45 43.95 5.06
CA PHE A 191 44.65 43.71 3.87
C PHE A 191 44.34 44.94 3.02
N ASP A 192 45.12 46.02 3.12
CA ASP A 192 45.04 47.15 2.20
C ASP A 192 45.81 46.85 0.89
N PRO A 193 45.13 46.76 -0.27
CA PRO A 193 45.80 46.53 -1.55
C PRO A 193 46.66 47.68 -2.04
N GLU A 194 46.42 48.90 -1.55
CA GLU A 194 47.14 50.11 -1.98
C GLU A 194 48.21 50.55 -0.96
N ALA A 195 48.49 49.71 0.05
CA ALA A 195 49.49 50.00 1.07
C ALA A 195 50.88 50.19 0.45
N VAL A 196 51.57 51.26 0.87
CA VAL A 196 52.96 51.55 0.50
C VAL A 196 53.77 51.86 1.75
N SER A 197 54.89 51.16 1.95
CA SER A 197 55.83 51.49 3.04
C SER A 197 56.87 52.52 2.63
N ASP A 198 57.53 53.13 3.63
CA ASP A 198 58.67 54.03 3.44
C ASP A 198 59.85 53.39 2.69
N SER A 199 59.91 52.05 2.68
CA SER A 199 60.92 51.27 1.97
C SER A 199 60.50 50.83 0.57
N TYR A 200 59.45 51.44 0.02
CA TYR A 200 58.89 51.14 -1.30
C TYR A 200 58.47 49.68 -1.45
N ALA A 201 57.82 49.14 -0.42
CA ALA A 201 57.07 47.88 -0.50
C ALA A 201 55.59 48.15 -0.75
N TYR A 202 54.96 47.35 -1.63
CA TYR A 202 53.64 47.65 -2.17
C TYR A 202 52.63 46.51 -1.97
N GLY A 203 51.39 46.90 -1.69
CA GLY A 203 50.20 46.05 -1.67
C GLY A 203 50.15 45.06 -0.51
N LEU A 204 49.34 44.02 -0.70
CA LEU A 204 48.97 43.05 0.33
C LEU A 204 50.16 42.34 0.99
N CYS A 205 51.11 41.87 0.18
CA CYS A 205 52.28 41.12 0.61
C CYS A 205 53.51 42.02 0.79
N GLN A 206 53.38 43.35 0.67
CA GLN A 206 54.48 44.31 0.79
C GLN A 206 55.72 43.89 -0.06
N VAL A 207 55.49 43.68 -1.36
CA VAL A 207 56.58 43.33 -2.30
C VAL A 207 57.42 44.57 -2.62
N ARG A 208 58.74 44.49 -2.46
CA ARG A 208 59.65 45.62 -2.70
C ARG A 208 59.81 45.91 -4.19
N ARG A 209 59.66 47.19 -4.57
CA ARG A 209 59.68 47.63 -5.98
C ARG A 209 60.89 47.18 -6.78
N PHE A 210 62.07 47.12 -6.16
CA PHE A 210 63.32 46.81 -6.88
C PHE A 210 63.41 45.34 -7.33
N ILE A 211 62.78 44.41 -6.60
CA ILE A 211 62.80 42.96 -6.90
C ILE A 211 61.52 42.50 -7.63
N ALA A 212 60.43 43.27 -7.51
CA ALA A 212 59.14 42.92 -8.08
C ALA A 212 59.12 42.60 -9.59
N PRO A 213 59.91 43.26 -10.48
CA PRO A 213 59.94 42.90 -11.90
C PRO A 213 60.44 41.46 -12.13
N GLU A 214 61.48 41.05 -11.42
CA GLU A 214 62.06 39.71 -11.51
C GLU A 214 61.08 38.65 -10.97
N LEU A 215 60.46 38.92 -9.82
CA LEU A 215 59.45 38.02 -9.25
C LEU A 215 58.24 37.88 -10.17
N ALA A 216 57.76 38.98 -10.77
CA ALA A 216 56.65 38.97 -11.69
C ALA A 216 56.94 38.13 -12.95
N GLU A 217 58.15 38.24 -13.51
CA GLU A 217 58.59 37.42 -14.63
C GLU A 217 58.61 35.93 -14.27
N ASN A 218 59.14 35.57 -13.10
CA ASN A 218 59.21 34.18 -12.62
C ASN A 218 57.82 33.51 -12.50
N VAL A 219 56.78 34.27 -12.21
CA VAL A 219 55.39 33.78 -12.11
C VAL A 219 54.55 34.07 -13.36
N GLY A 220 55.17 34.53 -14.45
CA GLY A 220 54.50 34.78 -15.73
C GLY A 220 53.55 35.98 -15.75
N ILE A 221 53.74 36.95 -14.86
CA ILE A 221 52.96 38.18 -14.78
C ILE A 221 53.71 39.30 -15.50
N LYS A 222 53.05 39.94 -16.48
CA LYS A 222 53.60 41.11 -17.18
C LYS A 222 53.79 42.27 -16.19
N TRP A 223 55.02 42.79 -16.12
CA TRP A 223 55.35 43.96 -15.32
C TRP A 223 54.97 45.26 -16.04
N GLU A 224 54.14 46.09 -15.42
CA GLU A 224 53.64 47.36 -15.99
C GLU A 224 53.92 48.57 -15.08
N GLY A 225 54.81 48.39 -14.10
CA GLY A 225 55.09 49.33 -13.03
C GLY A 225 54.48 48.90 -11.69
N ALA A 226 55.05 49.39 -10.59
CA ALA A 226 54.68 48.98 -9.24
C ALA A 226 53.20 49.23 -8.96
N GLU A 227 52.70 50.41 -9.29
CA GLU A 227 51.33 50.84 -9.01
C GLU A 227 50.31 50.07 -9.84
N LYS A 228 50.63 49.69 -11.09
CA LYS A 228 49.72 48.93 -11.96
C LYS A 228 49.73 47.43 -11.71
N THR A 229 50.86 46.89 -11.25
CA THR A 229 51.03 45.45 -11.04
C THR A 229 50.81 45.04 -9.59
N LEU A 230 51.31 45.81 -8.61
CA LEU A 230 51.32 45.42 -7.20
C LEU A 230 50.10 45.94 -6.40
N PHE A 231 49.33 46.90 -6.91
CA PHE A 231 48.04 47.26 -6.32
C PHE A 231 46.89 46.36 -6.78
N ASP A 232 47.11 45.53 -7.81
CA ASP A 232 46.22 44.43 -8.11
C ASP A 232 46.40 43.36 -7.03
N PRO A 233 45.39 43.10 -6.17
CA PRO A 233 45.52 42.19 -5.05
C PRO A 233 45.95 40.78 -5.47
N ILE A 234 45.46 40.31 -6.61
CA ILE A 234 45.65 38.94 -7.09
C ILE A 234 47.06 38.78 -7.64
N LYS A 235 47.53 39.76 -8.42
CA LYS A 235 48.92 39.78 -8.89
C LYS A 235 49.88 39.92 -7.72
N ASN A 236 49.58 40.78 -6.75
CA ASN A 236 50.42 41.00 -5.57
C ASN A 236 50.63 39.71 -4.76
N ILE A 237 49.55 38.95 -4.48
CA ILE A 237 49.63 37.67 -3.76
C ILE A 237 50.39 36.60 -4.56
N LYS A 238 50.30 36.61 -5.89
CA LYS A 238 51.03 35.66 -6.74
C LYS A 238 52.53 35.96 -6.80
N ILE A 239 52.90 37.23 -6.68
CA ILE A 239 54.29 37.71 -6.77
C ILE A 239 55.01 37.58 -5.41
N GLY A 240 54.32 37.91 -4.31
CA GLY A 240 54.86 37.84 -2.95
C GLY A 240 54.81 36.44 -2.37
#